data_AF-A0AAW0ZCN9-F1
#
_entry.id   AF-A0AAW0ZCN9-F1
#
_cell.length_a   1.000
_cell.length_b   1.000
_cell.length_c   1.000
_cell.angle_alpha   90.00
_cell.angle_beta   90.00
_cell.angle_gamma   90.00
#
_symmetry.space_group_name_H-M   'P 1'
#
loop_
_entity.id
_entity.type
_entity.pdbx_description
1 polymer ?
#
loop_
_entity_poly.entity_id
_entity_poly.type
_entity_poly.pdbx_seq_one_letter_code
_entity_poly.pdbx_strand_id
1 'polypeptide(L)'
;MRFTQASTKYGIPKGTLYDNILGKTKRMMVLEEAGLNSSEETAVLEFCCDISVSPYNRRTKKSLNAILNFVEKLRRKRDPSFVFNGLSGFRWWWAFCKKHSIVSLYFNDENENDQ
;
A
#
# COMPACT_ATOMS: atom_id res chain seq x y z
N MET A 1 -0.59 11.93 -3.66
CA MET A 1 -1.84 12.72 -3.79
C MET A 1 -3.00 11.91 -3.21
N ARG A 2 -3.84 12.49 -2.34
CA ARG A 2 -5.02 11.81 -1.76
C ARG A 2 -6.18 11.78 -2.76
N PHE A 3 -7.06 10.78 -2.68
CA PHE A 3 -8.28 10.72 -3.52
C PHE A 3 -9.14 11.97 -3.43
N THR A 4 -9.25 12.58 -2.24
CA THR A 4 -9.96 13.87 -2.08
C THR A 4 -9.33 14.98 -2.91
N GLN A 5 -8.00 15.10 -2.91
CA GLN A 5 -7.28 16.11 -3.69
C GLN A 5 -7.47 15.86 -5.18
N ALA A 6 -7.39 14.60 -5.62
CA ALA A 6 -7.58 14.23 -7.03
C ALA A 6 -9.00 14.51 -7.52
N SER A 7 -10.00 14.21 -6.68
CA SER A 7 -11.40 14.49 -6.98
C SER A 7 -11.65 15.97 -7.23
N THR A 8 -11.13 16.85 -6.36
CA THR A 8 -11.23 18.30 -6.55
C THR A 8 -10.45 18.79 -7.78
N LYS A 9 -9.21 18.33 -7.96
CA LYS A 9 -8.34 18.79 -9.07
C LYS A 9 -8.90 18.42 -10.44
N TYR A 10 -9.48 17.24 -10.57
CA TYR A 10 -9.91 16.71 -11.88
C TYR A 10 -11.43 16.75 -12.07
N GLY A 11 -12.21 17.22 -11.09
CA GLY A 11 -13.68 17.25 -11.17
C GLY A 11 -14.35 15.86 -11.20
N ILE A 12 -13.62 14.81 -10.80
CA ILE A 12 -14.11 13.43 -10.85
C ILE A 12 -14.61 13.03 -9.46
N PRO A 13 -15.81 12.47 -9.29
CA PRO A 13 -16.29 11.99 -8.00
C PRO A 13 -15.33 10.97 -7.37
N LYS A 14 -15.15 11.04 -6.04
CA LYS A 14 -14.28 10.11 -5.31
C LYS A 14 -14.63 8.65 -5.61
N GLY A 15 -15.93 8.31 -5.59
CA GLY A 15 -16.39 6.95 -5.90
C GLY A 15 -15.89 6.45 -7.25
N THR A 16 -15.99 7.27 -8.28
CA THR A 16 -15.49 6.97 -9.64
C THR A 16 -13.97 6.77 -9.66
N LEU A 17 -13.20 7.59 -8.93
CA LEU A 17 -11.75 7.40 -8.82
C LEU A 17 -11.40 6.08 -8.12
N TYR A 18 -12.12 5.75 -7.04
CA TYR A 18 -11.94 4.48 -6.32
C TYR A 18 -12.24 3.29 -7.23
N ASP A 19 -13.33 3.34 -8.00
CA ASP A 19 -13.72 2.27 -8.92
C ASP A 19 -12.73 2.09 -10.07
N ASN A 20 -12.22 3.18 -10.64
CA ASN A 20 -11.25 3.13 -11.73
C ASN A 20 -9.88 2.60 -11.25
N ILE A 21 -9.46 2.98 -10.04
CA ILE A 21 -8.14 2.62 -9.53
C ILE A 21 -8.16 1.23 -8.86
N LEU A 22 -9.17 0.92 -8.04
CA LEU A 22 -9.24 -0.32 -7.26
C LEU A 22 -10.10 -1.41 -7.90
N GLY A 23 -10.91 -1.06 -8.89
CA GLY A 23 -11.98 -1.92 -9.39
C GLY A 23 -13.28 -1.75 -8.60
N LYS A 24 -14.39 -2.12 -9.24
CA LYS A 24 -15.74 -2.00 -8.66
C LYS A 24 -16.04 -3.06 -7.59
N THR A 25 -15.46 -4.24 -7.72
CA THR A 25 -15.75 -5.40 -6.85
C THR A 25 -14.46 -6.13 -6.46
N LYS A 26 -14.55 -7.02 -5.46
CA LYS A 26 -13.47 -7.95 -5.09
C LYS A 26 -12.11 -7.30 -4.79
N ARG A 27 -12.11 -6.06 -4.27
CA ARG A 27 -10.89 -5.26 -4.03
C ARG A 27 -9.85 -5.92 -3.11
N MET A 28 -10.25 -6.91 -2.30
CA MET A 28 -9.36 -7.65 -1.40
C MET A 28 -8.70 -8.87 -2.06
N MET A 29 -9.21 -9.37 -3.21
CA MET A 29 -8.67 -10.55 -3.92
C MET A 29 -7.20 -10.36 -4.31
N VAL A 30 -6.77 -9.13 -4.54
CA VAL A 30 -5.37 -8.80 -4.87
C VAL A 30 -4.38 -9.25 -3.79
N LEU A 31 -4.83 -9.44 -2.54
CA LEU A 31 -3.98 -10.01 -1.48
C LEU A 31 -3.69 -11.50 -1.72
N GLU A 32 -4.68 -12.25 -2.20
CA GLU A 32 -4.55 -13.66 -2.55
C GLU A 32 -3.69 -13.82 -3.81
N GLU A 33 -3.88 -12.96 -4.81
CA GLU A 33 -3.06 -12.93 -6.03
C GLU A 33 -1.58 -12.67 -5.73
N ALA A 34 -1.28 -11.80 -4.75
CA ALA A 34 0.08 -11.58 -4.29
C ALA A 34 0.66 -12.82 -3.58
N GLY A 35 -0.17 -13.67 -2.99
CA GLY A 35 0.24 -14.98 -2.48
C GLY A 35 1.30 -14.93 -1.37
N LEU A 36 1.21 -13.94 -0.48
CA LEU A 36 2.06 -13.88 0.72
C LEU A 36 1.55 -14.86 1.76
N ASN A 37 2.46 -15.60 2.38
CA ASN A 37 2.13 -16.41 3.55
C ASN A 37 2.13 -15.54 4.83
N SER A 38 1.65 -16.09 5.95
CA SER A 38 1.53 -15.35 7.22
C SER A 38 2.87 -14.80 7.75
N SER A 39 3.98 -15.49 7.49
CA SER A 39 5.31 -15.04 7.92
C SER A 39 5.78 -13.84 7.09
N GLU A 40 5.58 -13.89 5.76
CA GLU A 40 5.91 -12.79 4.87
C GLU A 40 5.01 -11.56 5.11
N GLU A 41 3.74 -11.79 5.36
CA GLU A 41 2.79 -10.74 5.70
C GLU A 41 3.19 -10.02 7.01
N THR A 42 3.62 -10.78 8.01
CA THR A 42 4.20 -10.21 9.25
C THR A 42 5.49 -9.44 8.94
N ALA A 43 6.39 -9.98 8.13
CA ALA A 43 7.63 -9.28 7.75
C ALA A 43 7.37 -7.96 7.01
N VAL A 44 6.34 -7.90 6.16
CA VAL A 44 5.91 -6.67 5.51
C VAL A 44 5.39 -5.66 6.52
N LEU A 45 4.57 -6.09 7.49
CA LEU A 45 4.06 -5.22 8.55
C LEU A 45 5.18 -4.59 9.36
N GLU A 46 6.14 -5.40 9.80
CA GLU A 46 7.33 -4.97 10.54
C GLU A 46 8.19 -4.01 9.72
N PHE A 47 8.32 -4.27 8.42
CA PHE A 47 9.07 -3.40 7.52
C PHE A 47 8.40 -2.04 7.31
N CYS A 48 7.08 -2.02 7.10
CA CYS A 48 6.38 -0.81 6.67
C CYS A 48 5.90 0.08 7.82
N CYS A 49 5.74 -0.45 9.04
CA CYS A 49 5.17 0.24 10.19
C CYS A 49 6.11 0.23 11.41
N ASP A 50 5.97 1.20 12.31
CA ASP A 50 6.41 1.02 13.70
C ASP A 50 5.33 0.32 14.51
N ILE A 51 5.71 -0.77 15.18
CA ILE A 51 4.82 -1.58 16.02
C ILE A 51 4.62 -0.92 17.40
N SER A 52 5.30 0.20 17.67
CA SER A 52 5.38 0.85 18.98
C SER A 52 4.09 1.56 19.43
N VAL A 53 3.08 1.67 18.58
CA VAL A 53 1.83 2.35 18.92
C VAL A 53 0.69 1.36 18.76
N SER A 54 -0.05 1.13 19.85
CA SER A 54 -1.32 0.42 19.99
C SER A 54 -2.00 0.01 18.66
N PRO A 55 -2.53 -1.24 18.53
CA PRO A 55 -2.96 -1.89 17.28
C PRO A 55 -3.94 -1.09 16.38
N TYR A 56 -4.46 0.03 16.88
CA TYR A 56 -5.42 0.91 16.24
C TYR A 56 -4.79 2.06 15.42
N ASN A 57 -3.46 2.29 15.47
CA ASN A 57 -2.83 3.47 14.86
C ASN A 57 -1.52 3.17 14.08
N ARG A 58 -1.42 2.04 13.38
CA ARG A 58 -0.21 1.74 12.57
C ARG A 58 -0.04 2.78 11.47
N ARG A 59 1.07 3.50 11.45
CA ARG A 59 1.45 4.42 10.37
C ARG A 59 2.58 3.84 9.55
N THR A 60 2.51 4.07 8.24
CA THR A 60 3.61 3.70 7.38
C THR A 60 4.78 4.68 7.50
N LYS A 61 5.99 4.16 7.62
CA LYS A 61 7.26 4.91 7.62
C LYS A 61 8.09 4.72 6.35
N LYS A 62 7.50 4.09 5.33
CA LYS A 62 8.17 3.76 4.08
C LYS A 62 7.35 4.27 2.90
N SER A 63 8.05 4.68 1.85
CA SER A 63 7.40 5.01 0.58
C SER A 63 6.75 3.76 -0.03
N LEU A 64 5.68 3.96 -0.80
CA LEU A 64 5.01 2.87 -1.52
C LEU A 64 6.01 2.06 -2.35
N ASN A 65 6.91 2.73 -3.07
CA ASN A 65 7.93 2.07 -3.89
C ASN A 65 8.84 1.14 -3.05
N ALA A 66 9.30 1.59 -1.88
CA ALA A 66 10.11 0.76 -0.99
C ALA A 66 9.36 -0.49 -0.51
N ILE A 67 8.06 -0.35 -0.20
CA ILE A 67 7.21 -1.45 0.26
C ILE A 67 6.98 -2.45 -0.87
N LEU A 68 6.63 -1.99 -2.07
CA LEU A 68 6.42 -2.87 -3.23
C LEU A 68 7.70 -3.64 -3.58
N ASN A 69 8.86 -2.96 -3.60
CA ASN A 69 10.15 -3.61 -3.84
C ASN A 69 10.47 -4.69 -2.78
N PHE A 70 10.12 -4.45 -1.52
CA PHE A 70 10.31 -5.42 -0.45
C PHE A 70 9.44 -6.68 -0.68
N VAL A 71 8.17 -6.49 -1.01
CA VAL A 71 7.22 -7.58 -1.30
C VAL A 71 7.66 -8.37 -2.53
N GLU A 72 8.10 -7.71 -3.60
CA GLU A 72 8.65 -8.38 -4.78
C GLU A 72 9.87 -9.23 -4.44
N LYS A 73 10.81 -8.71 -3.63
CA LYS A 73 11.96 -9.48 -3.17
C LYS A 73 11.58 -10.73 -2.38
N LEU A 74 10.54 -10.65 -1.54
CA LEU A 74 10.01 -11.84 -0.84
C LEU A 74 9.44 -12.85 -1.83
N ARG A 75 8.57 -12.41 -2.73
CA ARG A 75 7.91 -13.30 -3.70
C ARG A 75 8.86 -13.91 -4.72
N ARG A 76 9.89 -13.17 -5.14
CA ARG A 76 10.94 -13.64 -6.07
C ARG A 76 11.74 -14.83 -5.57
N LYS A 77 11.72 -15.12 -4.27
CA LYS A 77 12.29 -16.36 -3.72
C LYS A 77 11.53 -17.62 -4.17
N ARG A 78 10.23 -17.50 -4.47
CA ARG A 78 9.38 -18.60 -4.96
C ARG A 78 9.02 -18.47 -6.43
N ASP A 79 8.86 -17.25 -6.91
CA ASP A 79 8.52 -16.92 -8.29
C ASP A 79 9.45 -15.78 -8.79
N PRO A 80 10.59 -16.12 -9.40
CA PRO A 80 11.60 -15.15 -9.85
C PRO A 80 11.06 -14.09 -10.81
N SER A 81 9.94 -14.36 -11.48
CA SER A 81 9.32 -13.45 -12.45
C SER A 81 8.35 -12.45 -11.82
N PHE A 82 8.05 -12.59 -10.53
CA PHE A 82 7.05 -11.77 -9.85
C PHE A 82 7.43 -10.28 -9.85
N VAL A 83 6.51 -9.45 -10.31
CA VAL A 83 6.61 -7.98 -10.32
C VAL A 83 5.20 -7.38 -10.26
N PHE A 84 5.05 -6.26 -9.56
CA PHE A 84 3.82 -5.49 -9.62
C PHE A 84 3.80 -4.67 -10.93
N ASN A 85 2.74 -4.85 -11.72
CA ASN A 85 2.55 -4.14 -12.98
C ASN A 85 1.39 -3.15 -12.91
N GLY A 86 1.61 -1.93 -13.43
CA GLY A 86 0.60 -0.88 -13.50
C GLY A 86 0.00 -0.56 -12.13
N LEU A 87 -1.32 -0.74 -11.99
CA LEU A 87 -2.04 -0.44 -10.75
C LEU A 87 -2.03 -1.56 -9.71
N SER A 88 -1.52 -2.76 -10.03
CA SER A 88 -1.61 -3.91 -9.11
C SER A 88 -0.91 -3.67 -7.78
N GLY A 89 0.25 -3.02 -7.79
CA GLY A 89 0.95 -2.64 -6.56
C GLY A 89 0.16 -1.66 -5.69
N PHE A 90 -0.47 -0.66 -6.31
CA PHE A 90 -1.32 0.29 -5.58
C PHE A 90 -2.56 -0.39 -4.99
N ARG A 91 -3.22 -1.26 -5.77
CA ARG A 91 -4.38 -2.05 -5.34
C ARG A 91 -4.02 -2.95 -4.15
N TRP A 92 -2.91 -3.65 -4.28
CA TRP A 92 -2.38 -4.50 -3.22
C TRP A 92 -2.10 -3.72 -1.95
N TRP A 93 -1.40 -2.58 -2.05
CA TRP A 93 -1.10 -1.75 -0.89
C TRP A 93 -2.36 -1.22 -0.22
N TRP A 94 -3.34 -0.76 -1.01
CA TRP A 94 -4.63 -0.33 -0.47
C TRP A 94 -5.32 -1.45 0.31
N ALA A 95 -5.39 -2.66 -0.26
CA ALA A 95 -6.01 -3.82 0.40
C ALA A 95 -5.24 -4.22 1.66
N PHE A 96 -3.91 -4.16 1.61
CA PHE A 96 -3.03 -4.47 2.74
C PHE A 96 -3.24 -3.49 3.89
N CYS A 97 -3.27 -2.19 3.60
CA CYS A 97 -3.60 -1.18 4.59
C CYS A 97 -4.99 -1.37 5.18
N LYS A 98 -5.97 -1.77 4.36
CA LYS A 98 -7.34 -2.02 4.81
C LYS A 98 -7.42 -3.23 5.75
N LYS A 99 -6.70 -4.31 5.44
CA LYS A 99 -6.64 -5.54 6.26
C LYS A 99 -6.01 -5.28 7.63
N HIS A 100 -4.94 -4.47 7.68
CA HIS A 100 -4.12 -4.27 8.87
C HIS A 100 -4.31 -2.93 9.59
N SER A 101 -5.34 -2.17 9.18
CA SER A 101 -5.66 -0.84 9.72
C SER A 101 -4.46 0.12 9.68
N ILE A 102 -3.73 0.13 8.55
CA ILE A 102 -2.55 0.99 8.36
C ILE A 102 -3.00 2.35 7.79
N VAL A 103 -2.56 3.41 8.44
CA VAL A 103 -2.62 4.77 7.90
C VAL A 103 -1.50 4.92 6.86
N SER A 104 -1.87 4.87 5.57
CA SER A 104 -0.95 4.89 4.42
C SER A 104 -0.32 6.24 4.11
N LEU A 105 -0.47 7.23 5.00
CA LEU A 105 0.14 8.54 4.86
C LEU A 105 1.62 8.45 5.23
N TYR A 106 2.46 8.30 4.21
CA TYR A 106 3.89 8.46 4.36
C TYR A 106 4.25 9.94 4.37
N PHE A 107 4.88 10.40 5.44
CA PHE A 107 5.54 11.70 5.53
C PHE A 107 7.04 11.45 5.35
N ASN A 108 7.66 12.13 4.39
CA ASN A 108 9.11 12.18 4.31
C ASN A 108 9.56 13.39 5.14
N ASP A 109 10.16 13.16 6.30
CA ASP A 109 10.67 14.22 7.18
C ASP A 109 11.82 15.03 6.53
N GLU A 110 12.31 14.61 5.36
CA GLU A 110 13.35 15.33 4.60
C GLU A 110 12.87 16.65 3.95
N ASN A 111 11.64 17.12 4.24
CA ASN A 111 11.18 18.47 3.85
C ASN A 111 11.15 19.47 5.03
N GLU A 112 11.92 19.24 6.11
CA GLU A 112 12.13 20.20 7.21
C GLU A 112 13.59 20.70 7.29
N ASN A 113 14.19 21.12 6.18
CA ASN A 113 15.45 21.89 6.18
C ASN A 113 15.47 22.98 5.08
N ASP A 114 14.35 23.66 4.88
CA ASP A 114 14.31 24.96 4.20
C ASP A 114 13.67 25.98 5.15
N GLN A 115 14.37 26.30 6.24
CA GLN A 115 14.23 27.59 6.91
C GLN A 115 15.47 27.97 7.73
#